data_AF-A0A1X0R7E1-F1
#
_entry.id   AF-A0A1X0R7E1-F1
#
_cell.length_a   1.000
_cell.length_b   1.000
_cell.length_c   1.000
_cell.angle_alpha   90.00
_cell.angle_beta   90.00
_cell.angle_gamma   90.00
#
_symmetry.space_group_name_H-M   'P 1'
#
loop_
_entity.id
_entity.type
_entity.pdbx_description
1 polymer ?
#
loop_
_entity_poly.entity_id
_entity_poly.type
_entity_poly.pdbx_seq_one_letter_code
_entity_poly.pdbx_strand_id
1 'polypeptide(L)'
;TITNHDNGHPLFRKARLSAYFNKQRAEQKLIQDLRAKFGEDAVFVMGNWSAPHARYHEPIRGLGFRRLFVVFSFVIVKRQLSR
;
A
#
# COMPACT_ATOMS: atom_id res chain seq x y z
N THR A 1 -27.35 13.71 -14.02
CA THR A 1 -27.65 12.44 -13.34
C THR A 1 -26.55 11.45 -13.66
N ILE A 2 -25.62 11.20 -12.73
CA ILE A 2 -24.52 10.25 -12.95
C ILE A 2 -25.07 8.85 -12.66
N THR A 3 -25.37 8.10 -13.71
CA THR A 3 -25.93 6.75 -13.61
C THR A 3 -24.85 5.78 -13.12
N ASN A 4 -25.02 5.23 -11.91
CA ASN A 4 -24.25 4.10 -11.37
C ASN A 4 -24.58 2.80 -12.16
N HIS A 5 -24.23 2.74 -13.45
CA HIS A 5 -24.56 1.59 -14.31
C HIS A 5 -23.50 0.48 -14.32
N ASP A 6 -22.32 0.72 -13.72
CA ASP A 6 -21.18 -0.21 -13.83
C ASP A 6 -21.12 -1.28 -12.73
N ASN A 7 -21.93 -1.15 -11.67
CA ASN A 7 -21.83 -2.01 -10.47
C ASN A 7 -22.65 -3.31 -10.56
N GLY A 8 -23.50 -3.47 -11.57
CA GLY A 8 -24.39 -4.64 -11.72
C GLY A 8 -23.89 -5.74 -12.65
N HIS A 9 -22.91 -5.45 -13.53
CA HIS A 9 -22.51 -6.41 -14.55
C HIS A 9 -21.64 -7.55 -13.95
N PRO A 10 -21.98 -8.84 -14.16
CA PRO A 10 -21.24 -9.96 -13.59
C PRO A 10 -19.75 -9.97 -13.92
N LEU A 11 -19.36 -9.45 -15.09
CA LEU A 11 -17.94 -9.34 -15.48
C LEU A 11 -17.17 -8.35 -14.60
N PHE A 12 -17.74 -7.18 -14.30
CA PHE A 12 -17.09 -6.19 -13.43
C PHE A 12 -16.97 -6.70 -12.00
N ARG A 13 -18.00 -7.43 -11.52
CA ARG A 13 -17.94 -8.08 -10.21
C ARG A 13 -16.82 -9.11 -10.13
N LYS A 14 -16.67 -9.96 -11.16
CA LYS A 14 -15.60 -10.98 -11.23
C LYS A 14 -14.22 -10.35 -11.31
N ALA A 15 -14.03 -9.32 -12.14
CA ALA A 15 -12.77 -8.61 -12.27
C ALA A 15 -12.36 -7.89 -10.96
N ARG A 16 -13.32 -7.31 -10.25
CA ARG A 16 -13.08 -6.67 -8.96
C ARG A 16 -12.72 -7.68 -7.87
N LEU A 17 -13.37 -8.84 -7.87
CA LEU A 17 -13.06 -9.94 -6.96
C LEU A 17 -11.65 -10.51 -7.23
N SER A 18 -11.28 -10.73 -8.49
CA SER A 18 -9.94 -11.19 -8.85
C SER A 18 -8.87 -10.17 -8.50
N ALA A 19 -9.12 -8.87 -8.73
CA ALA A 19 -8.21 -7.80 -8.32
C ALA A 19 -7.98 -7.79 -6.80
N TYR A 20 -9.04 -7.99 -6.00
CA TYR A 20 -8.93 -8.09 -4.54
C TYR A 20 -8.04 -9.27 -4.11
N PHE A 21 -8.28 -10.46 -4.64
CA PHE A 21 -7.48 -11.65 -4.32
C PHE A 21 -6.02 -11.52 -4.78
N ASN A 22 -5.80 -10.99 -5.99
CA ASN A 22 -4.46 -10.78 -6.53
C ASN A 22 -3.67 -9.76 -5.69
N LYS A 23 -4.33 -8.71 -5.20
CA LYS A 23 -3.72 -7.75 -4.28
C LYS A 23 -3.27 -8.44 -2.99
N GLN A 24 -4.14 -9.19 -2.32
CA GLN A 24 -3.81 -9.92 -1.09
C GLN A 24 -2.62 -10.88 -1.30
N ARG A 25 -2.61 -11.62 -2.41
CA ARG A 25 -1.53 -12.55 -2.75
C ARG A 25 -0.21 -11.83 -3.02
N ALA A 26 -0.24 -10.72 -3.76
CA ALA A 26 0.95 -9.92 -4.05
C ALA A 26 1.53 -9.29 -2.77
N GLU A 27 0.67 -8.81 -1.88
CA GLU A 27 1.01 -8.27 -0.57
C GLU A 27 1.70 -9.31 0.32
N GLN A 28 1.17 -10.54 0.39
CA GLN A 28 1.80 -11.64 1.12
C GLN A 28 3.15 -12.03 0.51
N LYS A 29 3.23 -12.14 -0.81
CA LYS A 29 4.48 -12.49 -1.52
C LYS A 29 5.58 -11.45 -1.26
N LEU A 30 5.24 -10.16 -1.33
CA LEU A 30 6.17 -9.08 -1.04
C LEU A 30 6.80 -9.25 0.35
N ILE A 31 6.01 -9.65 1.35
CA ILE A 31 6.49 -9.74 2.72
C ILE A 31 7.37 -10.97 2.93
N GLN A 32 7.03 -12.09 2.29
CA GLN A 32 7.92 -13.25 2.24
C GLN A 32 9.26 -12.90 1.59
N ASP A 33 9.22 -12.21 0.44
CA ASP A 33 10.43 -11.80 -0.27
C ASP A 33 11.29 -10.83 0.57
N LEU A 34 10.66 -9.93 1.33
CA LEU A 34 11.35 -9.01 2.23
C LEU A 34 11.96 -9.74 3.43
N ARG A 35 11.22 -10.67 4.06
CA ARG A 35 11.76 -11.50 5.16
C ARG A 35 12.91 -12.39 4.68
N ALA A 36 12.80 -12.96 3.48
CA ALA A 36 13.84 -13.79 2.90
C ALA A 36 15.13 -12.99 2.63
N LYS A 37 15.00 -11.71 2.25
CA LYS A 37 16.15 -10.84 1.96
C LYS A 37 16.79 -10.22 3.18
N PHE A 38 15.99 -9.78 4.15
CA PHE A 38 16.46 -8.95 5.26
C PHE A 38 16.41 -9.65 6.63
N GLY A 39 15.82 -10.84 6.71
CA GLY A 39 15.60 -11.57 7.96
C GLY A 39 14.31 -11.16 8.67
N GLU A 40 14.06 -11.80 9.82
CA GLU A 40 12.82 -11.62 10.59
C GLU A 40 12.80 -10.31 11.39
N ASP A 41 13.97 -9.79 11.76
CA ASP A 41 14.15 -8.57 12.58
C ASP A 41 14.38 -7.29 11.77
N ALA A 42 14.05 -7.29 10.47
CA ALA A 42 14.30 -6.16 9.60
C ALA A 42 13.42 -4.95 9.97
N VAL A 43 14.04 -3.80 10.29
CA VAL A 43 13.30 -2.56 10.61
C VAL A 43 13.21 -1.66 9.38
N PHE A 44 11.99 -1.33 8.95
CA PHE A 44 11.74 -0.44 7.82
C PHE A 44 11.54 1.01 8.29
N VAL A 45 12.56 1.85 8.04
CA VAL A 45 12.47 3.30 8.30
C VAL A 45 11.85 4.00 7.09
N MET A 46 10.63 4.51 7.23
CA MET A 46 9.97 5.30 6.19
C MET A 46 9.95 6.78 6.54
N GLY A 47 10.81 7.55 5.87
CA GLY A 47 10.79 9.01 5.93
C GLY A 47 9.52 9.60 5.32
N ASN A 48 9.00 10.67 5.92
CA ASN A 48 7.99 11.52 5.27
C ASN A 48 8.74 12.59 4.46
N TRP A 49 9.41 12.17 3.40
CA TRP A 49 10.11 13.09 2.51
C TRP A 49 9.10 14.03 1.90
N SER A 50 9.28 15.34 2.12
CA SER A 50 8.53 16.35 1.40
C SER A 50 8.92 16.20 -0.07
N ALA A 51 8.04 15.60 -0.88
CA ALA A 51 8.14 15.80 -2.31
C ALA A 51 7.87 17.30 -2.53
N PRO A 52 8.76 18.05 -3.23
CA PRO A 52 8.45 19.43 -3.61
C PRO A 52 7.07 19.39 -4.25
N HIS A 53 6.16 20.18 -3.71
CA HIS A 53 4.71 20.19 -3.96
C HIS A 53 4.43 20.05 -5.46
N ALA A 54 4.37 18.82 -5.97
CA ALA A 54 4.00 18.57 -7.34
C ALA A 54 2.49 18.82 -7.34
N ARG A 55 2.10 20.00 -7.82
CA ARG A 55 0.67 20.34 -7.97
C ARG A 55 0.01 19.14 -8.66
N TYR A 56 -1.14 18.71 -8.16
CA TYR A 56 -1.89 17.53 -8.62
C TYR A 56 -1.40 16.14 -8.17
N HIS A 57 -0.46 16.02 -7.24
CA HIS A 57 -0.14 14.73 -6.59
C HIS A 57 -0.77 14.59 -5.19
N GLU A 58 -1.28 13.39 -4.89
CA GLU A 58 -1.81 13.05 -3.57
C GLU A 58 -0.75 13.28 -2.47
N PRO A 59 -1.08 13.97 -1.37
CA PRO A 59 -0.12 14.43 -0.36
C PRO A 59 0.60 13.28 0.38
N ILE A 60 0.10 12.04 0.31
CA ILE A 60 0.69 10.88 0.99
C ILE A 60 0.56 9.62 0.12
N ARG A 61 1.53 9.41 -0.79
CA ARG A 61 1.65 8.14 -1.52
C ARG A 61 1.98 7.00 -0.55
N GLY A 62 1.28 5.87 -0.65
CA GLY A 62 1.62 4.65 0.09
C GLY A 62 0.98 4.47 1.47
N LEU A 63 -0.18 5.09 1.76
CA LEU A 63 -0.95 4.83 2.99
C LEU A 63 -1.30 3.34 3.15
N GLY A 64 -1.72 2.69 2.05
CA GLY A 64 -1.97 1.24 2.02
C GLY A 64 -0.71 0.41 2.27
N PHE A 65 0.42 0.83 1.69
CA PHE A 65 1.72 0.19 1.91
C PHE A 65 2.15 0.29 3.39
N ARG A 66 2.04 1.48 4.00
CA ARG A 66 2.32 1.66 5.43
C ARG A 66 1.42 0.78 6.31
N ARG A 67 0.12 0.70 6.01
CA ARG A 67 -0.81 -0.19 6.73
C ARG A 67 -0.38 -1.65 6.61
N LEU A 68 0.08 -2.07 5.43
CA LEU A 68 0.60 -3.41 5.23
C LEU A 68 1.77 -3.72 6.15
N PHE A 69 2.77 -2.85 6.29
CA PHE A 69 3.88 -3.12 7.23
C PHE A 69 3.43 -3.19 8.69
N VAL A 70 2.48 -2.35 9.13
CA VAL A 70 1.93 -2.41 10.49
C VAL A 70 1.21 -3.74 10.75
N VAL A 71 0.43 -4.24 9.78
CA VAL A 71 -0.30 -5.52 9.91
C VAL A 71 0.64 -6.71 10.06
N PHE A 72 1.82 -6.66 9.43
CA PHE A 72 2.82 -7.73 9.50
C PHE A 72 3.87 -7.54 10.59
N SER A 73 3.54 -6.71 11.60
CA SER A 73 4.35 -6.43 12.80
C SER A 73 5.69 -5.73 12.54
N PHE A 74 5.86 -5.06 11.40
CA PHE A 74 7.05 -4.25 11.17
C PHE A 74 6.96 -2.91 11.91
N VAL A 75 8.05 -2.54 12.58
CA VAL A 75 8.18 -1.22 13.21
C VAL A 75 8.44 -0.18 12.12
N ILE A 76 7.55 0.82 12.01
CA ILE A 76 7.71 1.95 11.11
C ILE A 76 8.21 3.16 11.89
N VAL A 77 9.46 3.52 11.71
CA VAL A 77 10.02 4.76 12.29
C VAL A 77 9.71 5.95 11.39
N LYS A 78 9.05 6.98 11.95
CA LYS A 78 8.79 8.26 11.28
C LYS A 78 9.95 9.21 11.59
N ARG A 79 10.76 9.54 10.59
CA ARG A 79 11.75 10.61 10.72
C ARG A 79 11.11 11.94 10.28
N GLN A 80 10.79 12.80 11.25
CA GLN A 80 10.50 14.22 11.03
C GLN A 80 11.83 14.97 11.07
N LEU A 81 12.17 15.71 10.01
CA LEU A 81 13.23 16.71 10.09
C LEU A 81 12.65 17.89 10.86
N SER A 82 13.18 18.18 12.06
CA SER A 82 12.95 19.49 12.68
C SER A 82 13.54 20.54 11.75
N ARG A 83 12.74 21.57 11.46
CA ARG A 83 13.29 22.86 11.01
C ARG A 83 14.00 23.54 12.17
#